data_AF-A0A0C2D4W8-F1
#
_entry.id   AF-A0A0C2D4W8-F1
#
_cell.length_a   1.000
_cell.length_b   1.000
_cell.length_c   1.000
_cell.angle_alpha   90.00
_cell.angle_beta   90.00
_cell.angle_gamma   90.00
#
_symmetry.space_group_name_H-M   'P 1'
#
loop_
_entity.id
_entity.type
_entity.pdbx_description
1 polymer ?
#
loop_
_entity_poly.entity_id
_entity_poly.type
_entity_poly.pdbx_seq_one_letter_code
_entity_poly.pdbx_strand_id
1 'polypeptide(L)'
;MYDYLTSSNAKKRVYRNRLRLMVFVNTSDYLPTTEATGVRIAIHSQRECPFPDVFGYSAPTGARKVNRLENGDCFNPDTPLPPGYIYREYNYEPEGCYRNCYQKRIISRCGCADPRFPQPSSSIRICDIRNEHTRDCLLAESVRMTKKKSCRCTHACKQDVYTTTYSAAKWPSGSTRMECTEKDCNNYYR
;
A
#
# COMPACT_ATOMS: atom_id res chain seq x y z
N MET A 1 -5.39 41.38 33.07
CA MET A 1 -6.07 40.11 32.74
C MET A 1 -5.00 39.21 32.15
N TYR A 2 -4.53 38.30 33.00
CA TYR A 2 -3.46 37.35 32.72
C TYR A 2 -4.01 36.23 31.83
N ASP A 3 -3.20 35.71 30.91
CA ASP A 3 -2.93 34.27 30.87
C ASP A 3 -1.59 34.00 30.17
N TYR A 4 -0.59 33.73 31.01
CA TYR A 4 0.67 33.10 30.64
C TYR A 4 0.40 31.61 30.45
N LEU A 5 0.44 31.11 29.21
CA LEU A 5 0.57 29.67 29.00
C LEU A 5 2.04 29.28 29.15
N THR A 6 2.33 28.89 30.38
CA THR A 6 3.59 28.29 30.83
C THR A 6 3.92 27.03 30.02
N SER A 7 5.22 26.89 29.76
CA SER A 7 5.89 25.70 29.23
C SER A 7 5.31 24.43 29.84
N SER A 8 4.45 23.73 29.09
CA SER A 8 4.05 22.38 29.46
C SER A 8 5.18 21.43 29.07
N ASN A 9 5.70 20.73 30.09
CA ASN A 9 6.69 19.67 29.95
C ASN A 9 6.26 18.64 28.90
N ALA A 10 6.68 18.83 27.65
CA ALA A 10 6.63 17.79 26.65
C ALA A 10 7.62 16.69 27.09
N LYS A 11 7.12 15.68 27.79
CA LYS A 11 7.87 14.43 28.01
C LYS A 11 8.24 13.87 26.63
N LYS A 12 9.46 14.14 26.17
CA LYS A 12 10.07 13.46 25.02
C LYS A 12 10.19 11.99 25.39
N ARG A 13 9.18 11.18 25.07
CA ARG A 13 9.31 9.73 25.08
C ARG A 13 10.26 9.35 23.95
N VAL A 14 11.52 9.14 24.28
CA VAL A 14 12.51 8.62 23.34
C VAL A 14 12.25 7.13 23.18
N TYR A 15 11.59 6.77 22.09
CA TYR A 15 11.33 5.38 21.76
C TYR A 15 12.58 4.76 21.11
N ARG A 16 13.56 4.35 21.93
CA ARG A 16 14.84 3.79 21.47
C ARG A 16 14.70 2.48 20.66
N ASN A 17 13.57 1.78 20.76
CA ASN A 17 13.34 0.46 20.15
C ASN A 17 12.23 0.49 19.09
N ARG A 18 12.13 1.57 18.32
CA ARG A 18 11.20 1.68 17.18
C ARG A 18 11.94 1.64 15.86
N LEU A 19 11.23 1.23 14.80
CA LEU A 19 11.73 1.33 13.43
C LEU A 19 12.07 2.78 13.10
N ARG A 20 13.34 3.04 12.76
CA ARG A 20 13.83 4.32 12.27
C ARG A 20 14.46 4.10 10.90
N LEU A 21 13.91 4.75 9.89
CA LEU A 21 14.35 4.64 8.51
C LEU A 21 14.89 6.00 8.04
N MET A 22 15.99 5.96 7.29
CA MET A 22 16.46 7.08 6.49
C MET A 22 16.47 6.58 5.04
N VAL A 23 15.70 7.22 4.19
CA VAL A 23 15.53 6.80 2.79
C VAL A 23 16.02 7.91 1.89
N PHE A 24 16.85 7.55 0.92
CA PHE A 24 17.34 8.45 -0.10
C PHE A 24 16.41 8.37 -1.32
N VAL A 25 16.02 9.53 -1.86
CA VAL A 25 15.16 9.65 -3.03
C VAL A 25 15.88 10.49 -4.07
N ASN A 26 16.27 9.87 -5.17
CA ASN A 26 16.86 10.57 -6.31
C ASN A 26 15.76 11.05 -7.25
N THR A 27 15.53 12.36 -7.32
CA THR A 27 14.45 12.94 -8.14
C THR A 27 14.72 12.83 -9.64
N SER A 28 15.97 12.62 -10.07
CA SER A 28 16.33 12.47 -11.48
C SER A 28 15.89 11.13 -12.08
N ASP A 29 15.61 10.11 -11.27
CA ASP A 29 15.16 8.80 -11.72
C ASP A 29 13.65 8.75 -12.00
N TYR A 30 12.92 9.82 -11.69
CA TYR A 30 11.48 9.89 -11.86
C TYR A 30 11.12 10.22 -13.31
N LEU A 31 10.04 9.61 -13.80
CA LEU A 31 9.48 9.98 -15.10
C LEU A 31 8.98 11.43 -15.05
N PRO A 32 9.11 12.22 -16.13
CA PRO A 32 8.62 13.60 -16.20
C PRO A 32 7.12 13.74 -15.91
N THR A 33 6.35 12.67 -16.11
CA THR A 33 4.90 12.61 -15.86
C THR A 33 4.55 12.21 -14.43
N THR A 34 5.54 12.03 -13.54
CA THR A 34 5.28 11.63 -12.15
C THR A 34 4.82 12.83 -11.33
N GLU A 35 3.63 12.76 -10.74
CA GLU A 35 3.02 13.87 -10.00
C GLU A 35 3.72 14.20 -8.67
N ALA A 36 4.38 13.22 -8.04
CA ALA A 36 5.00 13.40 -6.73
C ALA A 36 6.25 12.53 -6.54
N THR A 37 7.28 13.10 -5.90
CA THR A 37 8.49 12.40 -5.49
C THR A 37 8.46 12.11 -3.99
N GLY A 38 9.02 10.97 -3.59
CA GLY A 38 9.01 10.54 -2.19
C GLY A 38 8.80 9.04 -2.01
N VAL A 39 8.43 8.66 -0.79
CA VAL A 39 8.29 7.26 -0.36
C VAL A 39 6.89 7.02 0.19
N ARG A 40 6.28 5.90 -0.19
CA ARG A 40 5.05 5.37 0.43
C ARG A 40 5.40 4.19 1.32
N ILE A 41 4.87 4.17 2.54
CA ILE A 41 5.10 3.11 3.52
C ILE A 41 3.76 2.45 3.84
N ALA A 42 3.65 1.14 3.60
CA ALA A 42 2.52 0.33 4.04
C ALA A 42 2.93 -0.53 5.24
N ILE A 43 2.03 -0.65 6.22
CA ILE A 43 2.27 -1.45 7.42
C ILE A 43 1.17 -2.50 7.47
N HIS A 44 1.61 -3.74 7.60
CA HIS A 44 0.77 -4.92 7.46
C HIS A 44 1.35 -6.06 8.29
N SER A 45 0.55 -7.11 8.50
CA SER A 45 1.03 -8.33 9.15
C SER A 45 1.96 -9.14 8.24
N GLN A 46 2.82 -9.98 8.82
CA GLN A 46 3.83 -10.76 8.10
C GLN A 46 3.28 -11.60 6.92
N ARG A 47 2.05 -12.11 7.04
CA ARG A 47 1.37 -12.93 6.03
C ARG A 47 0.29 -12.17 5.24
N GLU A 48 0.22 -10.86 5.37
CA GLU A 48 -0.73 -10.01 4.66
C GLU A 48 -0.03 -9.35 3.46
N CYS A 49 -0.72 -9.21 2.33
CA CYS A 49 -0.16 -8.50 1.19
C CYS A 49 -0.23 -6.98 1.46
N PRO A 50 0.87 -6.22 1.29
CA PRO A 50 0.97 -4.83 1.73
C PRO A 50 0.08 -3.82 0.98
N PHE A 51 -0.33 -4.14 -0.26
CA PHE A 51 -1.07 -3.25 -1.18
C PHE A 51 -0.75 -1.74 -1.01
N PRO A 52 0.51 -1.31 -1.26
CA PRO A 52 0.97 0.04 -0.93
C PRO A 52 0.30 1.15 -1.76
N ASP A 53 -0.36 0.78 -2.86
CA ASP A 53 -1.19 1.67 -3.66
C ASP A 53 -2.53 2.02 -2.99
N VAL A 54 -3.01 1.17 -2.07
CA VAL A 54 -4.28 1.35 -1.33
C VAL A 54 -4.05 1.69 0.14
N PHE A 55 -3.13 0.98 0.80
CA PHE A 55 -2.85 1.11 2.23
C PHE A 55 -1.51 1.80 2.54
N GLY A 56 -0.86 2.38 1.53
CA GLY A 56 0.37 3.14 1.71
C GLY A 56 0.11 4.53 2.30
N TYR A 57 0.91 4.90 3.29
CA TYR A 57 0.90 6.22 3.93
C TYR A 57 2.16 7.00 3.58
N SER A 58 2.06 8.32 3.58
CA SER A 58 3.20 9.25 3.56
C SER A 58 3.78 9.50 4.98
N ALA A 59 3.78 8.48 5.86
CA ALA A 59 4.25 8.44 7.28
C ALA A 59 3.24 8.87 8.40
N PRO A 60 3.57 8.80 9.71
CA PRO A 60 3.86 7.61 10.57
C PRO A 60 2.65 7.03 11.35
N THR A 61 2.83 5.92 12.08
CA THR A 61 1.71 5.02 12.49
C THR A 61 1.75 4.36 13.90
N GLY A 62 0.59 3.86 14.32
CA GLY A 62 0.33 2.95 15.46
C GLY A 62 -0.55 1.75 15.04
N ALA A 63 -0.86 0.83 15.96
CA ALA A 63 -1.55 -0.44 15.65
C ALA A 63 -2.75 -0.69 16.57
N ARG A 64 -3.85 -1.23 16.02
CA ARG A 64 -5.03 -1.68 16.77
C ARG A 64 -5.62 -2.96 16.16
N LYS A 65 -5.81 -4.00 16.97
CA LYS A 65 -6.46 -5.24 16.54
C LYS A 65 -7.98 -5.09 16.54
N VAL A 66 -8.64 -5.58 15.49
CA VAL A 66 -10.11 -5.58 15.40
C VAL A 66 -10.61 -7.01 15.23
N ASN A 67 -11.43 -7.46 16.18
CA ASN A 67 -12.15 -8.73 16.08
C ASN A 67 -13.60 -8.42 15.65
N ARG A 68 -14.08 -9.04 14.58
CA ARG A 68 -15.49 -8.94 14.17
C ARG A 68 -16.30 -10.05 14.87
N LEU A 69 -17.55 -9.77 15.21
CA LEU A 69 -18.45 -10.72 15.85
C LEU A 69 -18.70 -11.94 14.96
N GLU A 70 -18.82 -13.13 15.56
CA GLU A 70 -18.94 -14.42 14.85
C GLU A 70 -20.25 -14.59 14.07
N ASN A 71 -21.28 -13.79 14.35
CA ASN A 71 -22.60 -13.88 13.71
C ASN A 71 -22.71 -13.16 12.34
N GLY A 72 -21.58 -12.71 11.76
CA GLY A 72 -21.56 -12.06 10.45
C GLY A 72 -20.93 -12.96 9.37
N ASP A 73 -21.35 -12.79 8.12
CA ASP A 73 -20.71 -13.42 6.95
C ASP A 73 -19.26 -12.88 6.79
N CYS A 74 -18.31 -13.47 7.52
CA CYS A 74 -16.88 -13.14 7.47
C CYS A 74 -16.05 -14.34 6.98
N PHE A 75 -14.89 -14.07 6.40
CA PHE A 75 -13.97 -15.10 5.95
C PHE A 75 -13.16 -15.62 7.15
N ASN A 76 -13.30 -16.91 7.47
CA ASN A 76 -12.52 -17.54 8.52
C ASN A 76 -11.08 -17.79 8.02
N PRO A 77 -10.03 -17.35 8.74
CA PRO A 77 -8.64 -17.59 8.35
C PRO A 77 -8.26 -19.06 8.18
N ASP A 78 -8.99 -19.99 8.82
CA ASP A 78 -8.76 -21.44 8.66
C ASP A 78 -9.33 -22.00 7.34
N THR A 79 -10.19 -21.23 6.66
CA THR A 79 -10.76 -21.60 5.36
C THR A 79 -9.68 -21.51 4.27
N PRO A 80 -9.55 -22.52 3.39
CA PRO A 80 -8.60 -22.45 2.29
C PRO A 80 -8.91 -21.28 1.35
N LEU A 81 -7.85 -20.72 0.77
CA LEU A 81 -7.97 -19.65 -0.22
C LEU A 81 -8.84 -20.09 -1.41
N PRO A 82 -9.63 -19.17 -2.01
CA PRO A 82 -10.43 -19.49 -3.19
C PRO A 82 -9.57 -20.09 -4.32
N PRO A 83 -10.06 -21.09 -5.07
CA PRO A 83 -9.30 -21.67 -6.18
C PRO A 83 -8.85 -20.60 -7.17
N GLY A 84 -7.57 -20.63 -7.54
CA GLY A 84 -6.98 -19.65 -8.45
C GLY A 84 -6.79 -18.25 -7.84
N TYR A 85 -6.74 -18.11 -6.51
CA TYR A 85 -6.32 -16.88 -5.86
C TYR A 85 -4.91 -16.49 -6.31
N ILE A 86 -4.74 -15.23 -6.73
CA ILE A 86 -3.49 -14.74 -7.33
C ILE A 86 -2.43 -14.34 -6.29
N TYR A 87 -2.79 -14.20 -5.01
CA TYR A 87 -1.89 -13.86 -3.90
C TYR A 87 -1.65 -15.08 -2.99
N ARG A 88 -1.14 -16.18 -3.56
CA ARG A 88 -1.08 -17.50 -2.88
C ARG A 88 -0.17 -17.55 -1.65
N GLU A 89 0.81 -16.65 -1.58
CA GLU A 89 1.77 -16.56 -0.49
C GLU A 89 1.23 -15.79 0.72
N TYR A 90 0.06 -15.16 0.56
CA TYR A 90 -0.55 -14.29 1.56
C TYR A 90 -1.88 -14.88 2.03
N ASN A 91 -2.27 -14.49 3.24
CA ASN A 91 -3.58 -14.75 3.80
C ASN A 91 -4.67 -14.03 2.99
N TYR A 92 -5.90 -14.52 3.11
CA TYR A 92 -7.05 -13.87 2.49
C TYR A 92 -7.21 -12.45 3.02
N GLU A 93 -7.23 -11.48 2.11
CA GLU A 93 -7.65 -10.11 2.37
C GLU A 93 -8.75 -9.70 1.38
N PRO A 94 -9.69 -8.83 1.79
CA PRO A 94 -10.77 -8.35 0.92
C PRO A 94 -10.25 -7.67 -0.35
N GLU A 95 -9.20 -6.86 -0.23
CA GLU A 95 -8.57 -6.19 -1.37
C GLU A 95 -8.00 -7.22 -2.36
N GLY A 96 -7.30 -8.23 -1.85
CA GLY A 96 -6.81 -9.34 -2.67
C GLY A 96 -7.95 -10.14 -3.33
N CYS A 97 -9.09 -10.30 -2.64
CA CYS A 97 -10.29 -10.93 -3.21
C CYS A 97 -10.87 -10.12 -4.38
N TYR A 98 -10.99 -8.80 -4.24
CA TYR A 98 -11.47 -7.94 -5.31
C TYR A 98 -10.54 -7.96 -6.52
N ARG A 99 -9.23 -7.87 -6.32
CA ARG A 99 -8.23 -7.96 -7.39
C ARG A 99 -8.22 -9.32 -8.08
N ASN A 100 -8.36 -10.40 -7.31
CA ASN A 100 -8.51 -11.75 -7.86
C ASN A 100 -9.78 -11.90 -8.71
N CYS A 101 -10.91 -11.38 -8.23
CA CYS A 101 -12.16 -11.37 -8.96
C CYS A 101 -12.06 -10.56 -10.26
N TYR A 102 -11.43 -9.39 -10.20
CA TYR A 102 -11.11 -8.56 -11.37
C TYR A 102 -10.28 -9.34 -12.40
N GLN A 103 -9.17 -9.93 -11.95
CA GLN A 103 -8.24 -10.62 -12.83
C GLN A 103 -8.91 -11.82 -13.53
N LYS A 104 -9.73 -12.59 -12.80
CA LYS A 104 -10.54 -13.68 -13.39
C LYS A 104 -11.50 -13.17 -14.46
N ARG A 105 -12.14 -12.03 -14.22
CA ARG A 105 -13.05 -11.41 -15.19
C ARG A 105 -12.31 -10.95 -16.44
N ILE A 106 -11.16 -10.30 -16.30
CA ILE A 106 -10.32 -9.87 -17.42
C ILE A 106 -9.87 -11.07 -18.25
N ILE A 107 -9.40 -12.15 -17.61
CA ILE A 107 -8.99 -13.37 -18.31
C ILE A 107 -10.16 -13.98 -19.07
N SER A 108 -11.34 -14.04 -18.45
CA SER A 108 -12.55 -14.59 -19.09
C SER A 108 -13.08 -13.74 -20.25
N ARG A 109 -12.90 -12.42 -20.23
CA ARG A 109 -13.49 -11.50 -21.21
C ARG A 109 -12.51 -11.03 -22.29
N CYS A 110 -11.26 -10.79 -21.90
CA CYS A 110 -10.20 -10.27 -22.78
C CYS A 110 -9.17 -11.34 -23.17
N GLY A 111 -9.16 -12.52 -22.53
CA GLY A 111 -8.30 -13.65 -22.91
C GLY A 111 -6.80 -13.47 -22.58
N CYS A 112 -6.49 -12.59 -21.64
CA CYS A 112 -5.15 -12.32 -21.12
C CYS A 112 -5.21 -11.84 -19.67
N ALA A 113 -4.09 -11.85 -18.94
CA ALA A 113 -3.99 -11.36 -17.57
C ALA A 113 -3.60 -9.88 -17.55
N ASP A 114 -4.26 -9.06 -16.74
CA ASP A 114 -3.88 -7.65 -16.55
C ASP A 114 -2.49 -7.57 -15.91
N PRO A 115 -1.52 -6.86 -16.51
CA PRO A 115 -0.15 -6.76 -16.02
C PRO A 115 0.00 -6.05 -14.67
N ARG A 116 -1.02 -5.34 -14.18
CA ARG A 116 -0.99 -4.63 -12.89
C ARG A 116 -1.11 -5.59 -11.70
N PHE A 117 -1.52 -6.83 -11.93
CA PHE A 117 -1.71 -7.84 -10.89
C PHE A 117 -0.84 -9.08 -11.16
N PRO A 118 -0.53 -9.90 -10.13
CA PRO A 118 0.20 -11.13 -10.33
C PRO A 118 -0.44 -12.03 -11.39
N GLN A 119 0.41 -12.66 -12.19
CA GLN A 119 -0.01 -13.61 -13.21
C GLN A 119 -0.54 -14.90 -12.53
N PRO A 120 -1.77 -15.36 -12.83
CA PRO A 120 -2.33 -16.52 -12.12
C PRO A 120 -1.66 -17.86 -12.46
N SER A 121 -1.08 -17.98 -13.66
CA SER A 121 -0.43 -19.18 -14.19
C SER A 121 0.50 -18.78 -15.34
N SER A 122 1.62 -19.50 -15.50
CA SER A 122 2.55 -19.32 -16.62
C SER A 122 1.91 -19.57 -17.99
N SER A 123 0.84 -20.36 -18.05
CA SER A 123 0.09 -20.64 -19.29
C SER A 123 -0.77 -19.49 -19.79
N ILE A 124 -1.06 -18.50 -18.94
CA ILE A 124 -1.93 -17.37 -19.30
C ILE A 124 -1.07 -16.18 -19.70
N ARG A 125 -1.12 -15.78 -20.97
CA ARG A 125 -0.37 -14.60 -21.45
C ARG A 125 -0.80 -13.32 -20.71
N ILE A 126 0.18 -12.44 -20.47
CA ILE A 126 -0.07 -11.08 -19.98
C ILE A 126 -0.63 -10.23 -21.12
N CYS A 127 -1.57 -9.34 -20.83
CA CYS A 127 -2.16 -8.43 -21.81
C CYS A 127 -1.11 -7.46 -22.37
N ASP A 128 -1.03 -7.35 -23.69
CA ASP A 128 -0.21 -6.33 -24.35
C ASP A 128 -0.97 -5.00 -24.38
N ILE A 129 -0.48 -4.02 -23.62
CA ILE A 129 -1.08 -2.68 -23.51
C ILE A 129 -0.89 -1.87 -24.80
N ARG A 130 0.07 -2.24 -25.66
CA ARG A 130 0.29 -1.57 -26.96
C ARG A 130 -0.77 -1.94 -27.99
N ASN A 131 -1.44 -3.08 -27.80
CA ASN A 131 -2.53 -3.51 -28.65
C ASN A 131 -3.83 -2.77 -28.26
N GLU A 132 -4.36 -1.98 -29.19
CA GLU A 132 -5.56 -1.16 -28.97
C GLU A 132 -6.77 -1.98 -28.53
N HIS A 133 -7.07 -3.11 -29.20
CA HIS A 133 -8.22 -3.95 -28.83
C HIS A 133 -8.11 -4.50 -27.40
N THR A 134 -6.90 -4.88 -26.98
CA THR A 134 -6.66 -5.40 -25.63
C THR A 134 -6.81 -4.29 -24.60
N ARG A 135 -6.24 -3.11 -24.87
CA ARG A 135 -6.38 -1.92 -24.02
C ARG A 135 -7.83 -1.51 -23.84
N ASP A 136 -8.60 -1.48 -24.93
CA ASP A 136 -10.01 -1.08 -24.89
C ASP A 136 -10.86 -2.09 -24.12
N CYS A 137 -10.55 -3.39 -24.24
CA CYS A 137 -11.19 -4.43 -23.43
C CYS A 137 -10.92 -4.25 -21.93
N LEU A 138 -9.66 -3.99 -21.55
CA LEU A 138 -9.29 -3.72 -20.15
C LEU A 138 -10.04 -2.51 -19.60
N LEU A 139 -10.12 -1.41 -20.35
CA LEU A 139 -10.85 -0.20 -19.95
C LEU A 139 -12.35 -0.47 -19.80
N ALA A 140 -12.97 -1.10 -20.80
CA ALA A 140 -14.40 -1.38 -20.79
C ALA A 140 -14.81 -2.31 -19.64
N GLU A 141 -14.06 -3.39 -19.41
CA GLU A 141 -14.36 -4.32 -18.31
C GLU A 141 -14.06 -3.72 -16.94
N SER A 142 -13.07 -2.84 -16.82
CA SER A 142 -12.82 -2.07 -15.59
C SER A 142 -14.02 -1.20 -15.23
N VAL A 143 -14.55 -0.43 -16.18
CA VAL A 143 -15.76 0.40 -15.96
C VAL A 143 -16.98 -0.47 -15.63
N ARG A 144 -17.15 -1.60 -16.32
CA ARG A 144 -18.27 -2.53 -16.08
C ARG A 144 -18.20 -3.17 -14.70
N MET A 145 -17.01 -3.50 -14.20
CA MET A 145 -16.85 -4.08 -12.88
C MET A 145 -17.18 -3.08 -11.77
N THR A 146 -16.81 -1.81 -11.93
CA THR A 146 -17.21 -0.75 -10.98
C THR A 146 -18.73 -0.57 -10.94
N LYS A 147 -19.41 -0.69 -12.09
CA LYS A 147 -20.88 -0.57 -12.18
C LYS A 147 -21.63 -1.81 -11.68
N LYS A 148 -21.13 -3.01 -11.99
CA LYS A 148 -21.74 -4.28 -11.56
C LYS A 148 -20.93 -4.87 -10.41
N LYS A 149 -21.38 -4.62 -9.17
CA LYS A 149 -20.86 -5.26 -7.94
C LYS A 149 -21.08 -6.78 -7.96
N SER A 150 -20.26 -7.48 -8.74
CA SER A 150 -20.38 -8.91 -9.02
C SER A 150 -19.45 -9.76 -8.16
N CYS A 151 -18.44 -9.15 -7.54
CA CYS A 151 -17.52 -9.83 -6.64
C CYS A 151 -18.14 -9.98 -5.25
N ARG A 152 -18.17 -11.21 -4.73
CA ARG A 152 -18.57 -11.52 -3.36
C ARG A 152 -17.32 -11.67 -2.50
N CYS A 153 -16.87 -10.57 -1.91
CA CYS A 153 -15.71 -10.53 -1.02
C CYS A 153 -16.16 -10.09 0.37
N THR A 154 -16.03 -10.98 1.34
CA THR A 154 -16.33 -10.71 2.76
C THR A 154 -15.07 -10.26 3.49
N HIS A 155 -15.22 -9.54 4.59
CA HIS A 155 -14.09 -9.19 5.46
C HIS A 155 -13.61 -10.43 6.23
N ALA A 156 -12.32 -10.49 6.58
CA ALA A 156 -11.82 -11.52 7.49
C ALA A 156 -12.45 -11.37 8.89
N CYS A 157 -12.69 -12.48 9.58
CA CYS A 157 -13.26 -12.45 10.93
C CYS A 157 -12.29 -11.83 11.95
N LYS A 158 -10.99 -12.04 11.75
CA LYS A 158 -9.90 -11.46 12.56
C LYS A 158 -9.01 -10.64 11.64
N GLN A 159 -8.82 -9.36 11.95
CA GLN A 159 -7.98 -8.47 11.15
C GLN A 159 -7.21 -7.51 12.06
N ASP A 160 -5.93 -7.34 11.77
CA ASP A 160 -5.11 -6.31 12.42
C ASP A 160 -5.23 -5.00 11.62
N VAL A 161 -5.55 -3.90 12.29
CA VAL A 161 -5.74 -2.60 11.64
C VAL A 161 -4.70 -1.60 12.15
N TYR A 162 -3.88 -1.08 11.26
CA TYR A 162 -2.84 -0.11 11.61
C TYR A 162 -3.37 1.31 11.42
N THR A 163 -3.53 2.05 12.53
CA THR A 163 -4.02 3.44 12.50
C THR A 163 -2.86 4.41 12.58
N THR A 164 -2.90 5.46 11.77
CA THR A 164 -1.73 6.33 11.57
C THR A 164 -1.90 7.71 12.20
N THR A 165 -0.81 8.26 12.77
CA THR A 165 -0.78 9.61 13.35
C THR A 165 0.38 10.38 12.78
N TYR A 166 0.09 11.45 12.05
CA TYR A 166 1.10 12.19 11.31
C TYR A 166 1.78 13.27 12.17
N SER A 167 3.12 13.32 12.10
CA SER A 167 3.92 14.45 12.59
C SER A 167 5.14 14.62 11.69
N ALA A 168 5.47 15.86 11.33
CA ALA A 168 6.58 16.16 10.44
C ALA A 168 7.42 17.31 10.99
N ALA A 169 8.72 17.24 10.69
CA ALA A 169 9.70 18.27 10.98
C ALA A 169 10.69 18.36 9.82
N LYS A 170 11.21 19.56 9.53
CA LYS A 170 12.23 19.75 8.50
C LYS A 170 13.51 19.02 8.89
N TRP A 171 13.99 18.15 8.01
CA TRP A 171 15.28 17.47 8.12
C TRP A 171 16.01 17.53 6.78
N PRO A 172 17.32 17.85 6.73
CA PRO A 172 18.16 18.28 7.86
C PRO A 172 17.72 19.65 8.42
N SER A 173 17.88 19.85 9.73
CA SER A 173 17.76 21.21 10.28
C SER A 173 19.00 22.00 9.89
N GLY A 174 18.88 23.31 9.65
CA GLY A 174 20.04 24.16 9.28
C GLY A 174 21.17 24.20 10.33
N SER A 175 20.92 23.66 11.53
CA SER A 175 21.88 23.45 12.61
C SER A 175 22.63 22.11 12.57
N THR A 176 22.22 21.18 11.70
CA THR A 176 22.86 19.87 11.57
C THR A 176 24.07 20.01 10.65
N ARG A 177 25.26 20.17 11.24
CA ARG A 177 26.51 19.90 10.50
C ARG A 177 26.64 18.38 10.38
N MET A 178 26.16 17.83 9.26
CA MET A 178 26.61 16.51 8.84
C MET A 178 28.10 16.66 8.48
N GLU A 179 28.98 15.94 9.17
CA GLU A 179 30.39 15.86 8.78
C GLU A 179 30.48 15.13 7.44
N CYS A 180 30.56 15.90 6.37
CA CYS A 180 30.67 15.38 5.02
C CYS A 180 32.07 15.60 4.50
N THR A 181 32.81 14.49 4.37
CA THR A 181 34.20 14.47 3.87
C THR A 181 34.29 14.48 2.35
N GLU A 182 33.20 14.21 1.64
CA GLU A 182 33.16 14.18 0.17
C GLU A 182 32.42 15.38 -0.42
N LYS A 183 32.98 15.94 -1.51
CA LYS A 183 32.49 17.14 -2.21
C LYS A 183 31.03 17.02 -2.68
N ASP A 184 30.54 15.80 -2.91
CA ASP A 184 29.18 15.56 -3.42
C ASP A 184 28.08 15.77 -2.38
N CYS A 185 28.37 15.59 -1.09
CA CYS A 185 27.35 15.75 -0.04
C CYS A 185 26.77 17.17 0.03
N ASN A 186 27.57 18.20 -0.27
CA ASN A 186 27.12 19.60 -0.16
C ASN A 186 26.03 19.98 -1.17
N ASN A 187 25.88 19.23 -2.27
CA ASN A 187 24.83 19.47 -3.26
C ASN A 187 23.48 18.84 -2.87
N TYR A 188 23.48 17.78 -2.05
CA TYR A 188 22.28 17.02 -1.71
C TYR A 188 21.55 17.51 -0.45
N TYR A 189 22.21 18.26 0.43
CA TYR A 189 21.65 18.66 1.74
C TYR A 189 21.42 20.16 1.90
N ARG A 190 21.49 20.95 0.81
CA ARG A 190 21.16 22.38 0.81
C ARG A 190 19.67 22.63 0.61
#